data_AF-A0A7G2LSR8-F1
#
_entry.id   AF-A0A7G2LSR8-F1
#
_cell.length_a   1.000
_cell.length_b   1.000
_cell.length_c   1.000
_cell.angle_alpha   90.00
_cell.angle_beta   90.00
_cell.angle_gamma   90.00
#
_symmetry.space_group_name_H-M   'P 1'
#
loop_
_entity.id
_entity.type
_entity.pdbx_description
1 polymer ?
#
loop_
_entity_poly.entity_id
_entity_poly.type
_entity_poly.pdbx_seq_one_letter_code
_entity_poly.pdbx_strand_id
1 'polypeptide(L)'
;ADPELAAHMRGVMYYLASTMHVAHAHKMRGHRWADQQSSFDDMKAKVPQTMADCAAYIENHAFRDDFVAGDALSLADPYLFVVSGWLAGDGVDRAAYPRLDAFAARMEDRASVKAVRAKGILA
;
A
#
# COMPACT_ATOMS: atom_id res chain seq x y z
N ALA A 1 22.18 13.09 -5.58
CA ALA A 1 21.19 12.01 -5.45
C ALA A 1 21.10 11.30 -6.79
N ASP A 2 21.04 9.97 -6.79
CA ASP A 2 20.88 9.17 -8.01
C ASP A 2 19.49 9.42 -8.62
N PRO A 3 19.39 9.98 -9.84
CA PRO A 3 18.11 10.21 -10.51
C PRO A 3 17.29 8.94 -10.74
N GLU A 4 17.93 7.79 -10.96
CA GLU A 4 17.22 6.53 -11.25
C GLU A 4 16.52 5.99 -10.00
N LEU A 5 17.20 5.96 -8.86
CA LEU A 5 16.57 5.62 -7.57
C LEU A 5 15.46 6.61 -7.19
N ALA A 6 15.66 7.90 -7.45
CA ALA A 6 14.63 8.90 -7.21
C ALA A 6 13.42 8.75 -8.15
N ALA A 7 13.63 8.29 -9.39
CA ALA A 7 12.56 7.97 -10.32
C ALA A 7 11.80 6.72 -9.89
N HIS A 8 12.51 5.66 -9.47
CA HIS A 8 11.90 4.43 -8.93
C HIS A 8 11.05 4.70 -7.69
N MET A 9 11.58 5.45 -6.72
CA MET A 9 10.83 5.89 -5.53
C MET A 9 9.52 6.57 -5.92
N ARG A 10 9.56 7.54 -6.84
CA ARG A 10 8.35 8.25 -7.29
C ARG A 10 7.42 7.34 -8.09
N GLY A 11 7.96 6.43 -8.91
CA GLY A 11 7.18 5.44 -9.64
C GLY A 11 6.30 4.61 -8.71
N VAL A 12 6.86 4.12 -7.60
CA VAL A 12 6.09 3.42 -6.56
C VAL A 12 5.07 4.36 -5.90
N MET A 13 5.46 5.59 -5.51
CA MET A 13 4.52 6.55 -4.91
C MET A 13 3.32 6.86 -5.84
N TYR A 14 3.55 7.01 -7.14
CA TYR A 14 2.50 7.23 -8.11
C TYR A 14 1.64 5.99 -8.32
N TYR A 15 2.22 4.80 -8.37
CA TYR A 15 1.45 3.55 -8.42
C TYR A 15 0.50 3.41 -7.22
N LEU A 16 0.97 3.76 -6.02
CA LEU A 16 0.11 3.79 -4.83
C LEU A 16 -1.01 4.81 -5.00
N ALA A 17 -0.71 6.02 -5.46
CA ALA A 17 -1.68 7.11 -5.60
C ALA A 17 -2.74 6.87 -6.70
N SER A 18 -2.35 6.27 -7.83
CA SER A 18 -3.21 6.13 -9.01
C SER A 18 -3.73 4.71 -9.25
N THR A 19 -3.25 3.71 -8.51
CA THR A 19 -3.68 2.31 -8.66
C THR A 19 -4.10 1.69 -7.33
N MET A 20 -3.18 1.47 -6.39
CA MET A 20 -3.51 0.69 -5.18
C MET A 20 -4.47 1.42 -4.23
N HIS A 21 -4.28 2.71 -3.98
CA HIS A 21 -5.22 3.51 -3.18
C HIS A 21 -6.57 3.65 -3.92
N VAL A 22 -6.57 3.71 -5.25
CA VAL A 22 -7.80 3.74 -6.04
C VAL A 22 -8.55 2.41 -5.92
N ALA A 23 -7.87 1.27 -6.01
CA ALA A 23 -8.45 -0.06 -5.78
C ALA A 23 -9.10 -0.16 -4.40
N HIS A 24 -8.38 0.22 -3.34
CA HIS A 24 -8.91 0.31 -1.97
C HIS A 24 -10.17 1.19 -1.90
N ALA A 25 -10.14 2.37 -2.54
CA ALA A 25 -11.23 3.34 -2.45
C ALA A 25 -12.57 2.80 -2.96
N HIS A 26 -12.58 1.85 -3.90
CA HIS A 26 -13.82 1.26 -4.45
C HIS A 26 -14.63 0.49 -3.40
N LYS A 27 -14.03 0.07 -2.29
CA LYS A 27 -14.71 -0.63 -1.19
C LYS A 27 -15.83 0.18 -0.54
N MET A 28 -15.56 1.45 -0.27
CA MET A 28 -16.45 2.34 0.50
C MET A 28 -16.82 3.61 -0.25
N ARG A 29 -16.14 3.90 -1.37
CA ARG A 29 -16.27 5.17 -2.10
C ARG A 29 -16.65 4.98 -3.56
N GLY A 30 -17.33 3.88 -3.88
CA GLY A 30 -17.84 3.59 -5.22
C GLY A 30 -18.76 4.69 -5.77
N HIS A 31 -19.46 5.43 -4.90
CA HIS A 31 -20.30 6.58 -5.27
C HIS A 31 -19.55 7.71 -6.00
N ARG A 32 -18.22 7.70 -6.01
CA ARG A 32 -17.42 8.63 -6.83
C ARG A 32 -17.54 8.36 -8.34
N TRP A 33 -17.97 7.15 -8.73
CA TRP A 33 -17.97 6.69 -10.12
C TRP A 33 -19.27 6.04 -10.58
N ALA A 34 -20.21 5.77 -9.67
CA ALA A 34 -21.51 5.17 -9.99
C ALA A 34 -22.58 5.66 -9.01
N ASP A 35 -23.86 5.45 -9.34
CA ASP A 35 -25.00 5.86 -8.50
C ASP A 35 -25.85 4.67 -8.01
N GLN A 36 -25.72 3.50 -8.64
CA GLN A 36 -26.55 2.35 -8.35
C GLN A 36 -25.98 1.50 -7.21
N GLN A 37 -26.84 1.06 -6.28
CA GLN A 37 -26.43 0.20 -5.17
C GLN A 37 -25.78 -1.10 -5.67
N SER A 38 -26.32 -1.70 -6.73
CA SER A 38 -25.74 -2.92 -7.33
C SER A 38 -24.31 -2.71 -7.84
N SER A 39 -23.97 -1.51 -8.34
CA SER A 39 -22.60 -1.18 -8.75
C SER A 39 -21.67 -1.02 -7.55
N PHE A 40 -22.16 -0.49 -6.42
CA PHE A 40 -21.37 -0.41 -5.18
C PHE A 40 -21.06 -1.79 -4.62
N ASP A 41 -22.04 -2.69 -4.65
CA ASP A 41 -21.89 -4.06 -4.17
C ASP A 41 -20.88 -4.83 -5.04
N ASP A 42 -20.95 -4.68 -6.38
CA ASP A 42 -19.99 -5.28 -7.31
C ASP A 42 -18.56 -4.74 -7.11
N MET A 43 -18.41 -3.41 -7.07
CA MET A 43 -17.12 -2.75 -6.81
C MET A 43 -16.50 -3.23 -5.48
N LYS A 44 -17.31 -3.31 -4.42
CA LYS A 44 -16.86 -3.79 -3.11
C LYS A 44 -16.48 -5.27 -3.13
N ALA A 45 -17.25 -6.11 -3.82
CA ALA A 45 -16.94 -7.54 -3.97
C ALA A 45 -15.63 -7.79 -4.70
N LYS A 46 -15.21 -6.86 -5.58
CA LYS A 46 -13.97 -6.95 -6.35
C LYS A 46 -12.71 -6.58 -5.57
N VAL A 47 -12.83 -5.85 -4.45
CA VAL A 47 -11.70 -5.29 -3.68
C VAL A 47 -10.68 -6.32 -3.21
N PRO A 48 -11.07 -7.50 -2.65
CA PRO A 48 -10.09 -8.49 -2.23
C PRO A 48 -9.17 -8.92 -3.38
N GLN A 49 -9.73 -9.10 -4.59
CA GLN A 49 -8.94 -9.44 -5.76
C GLN A 49 -8.04 -8.27 -6.20
N THR A 50 -8.58 -7.06 -6.37
CA THR A 50 -7.78 -5.93 -6.90
C THR A 50 -6.67 -5.51 -5.94
N MET A 51 -6.90 -5.60 -4.62
CA MET A 51 -5.88 -5.35 -3.61
C MET A 51 -4.83 -6.48 -3.57
N ALA A 52 -5.22 -7.74 -3.77
CA ALA A 52 -4.27 -8.85 -3.89
C ALA A 52 -3.39 -8.72 -5.13
N ASP A 53 -3.95 -8.31 -6.27
CA ASP A 53 -3.21 -8.03 -7.50
C ASP A 53 -2.21 -6.87 -7.29
N CYS A 54 -2.62 -5.81 -6.59
CA CYS A 54 -1.73 -4.71 -6.23
C CYS A 54 -0.61 -5.15 -5.27
N ALA A 55 -0.92 -5.96 -4.26
CA ALA A 55 0.07 -6.49 -3.33
C ALA A 55 1.10 -7.38 -4.05
N ALA A 56 0.65 -8.21 -4.99
CA ALA A 56 1.53 -9.02 -5.83
C ALA A 56 2.44 -8.14 -6.71
N TYR A 57 1.94 -7.04 -7.27
CA TYR A 57 2.77 -6.10 -8.02
C TYR A 57 3.83 -5.46 -7.12
N ILE A 58 3.46 -5.00 -5.93
CA ILE A 58 4.39 -4.41 -4.96
C ILE A 58 5.48 -5.41 -4.55
N GLU A 59 5.10 -6.64 -4.19
CA GLU A 59 6.03 -7.70 -3.79
C GLU A 59 7.13 -7.94 -4.85
N ASN A 60 6.71 -7.98 -6.12
CA ASN A 60 7.59 -8.30 -7.23
C ASN A 60 8.43 -7.11 -7.73
N HIS A 61 7.97 -5.88 -7.53
CA HIS A 61 8.53 -4.72 -8.25
C HIS A 61 8.92 -3.52 -7.39
N ALA A 62 8.41 -3.38 -6.16
CA ALA A 62 8.59 -2.15 -5.39
C ALA A 62 9.98 -2.04 -4.74
N PHE A 63 10.53 -3.14 -4.24
CA PHE A 63 11.70 -3.13 -3.37
C PHE A 63 13.00 -3.33 -4.16
N ARG A 64 13.96 -2.41 -3.99
CA ARG A 64 15.33 -2.57 -4.51
C ARG A 64 16.25 -3.28 -3.53
N ASP A 65 16.01 -3.11 -2.23
CA ASP A 65 16.62 -3.88 -1.15
C ASP A 65 15.60 -3.97 0.00
N ASP A 66 16.01 -3.72 1.26
CA ASP A 66 15.13 -3.66 2.42
C ASP A 66 14.03 -2.59 2.31
N PHE A 67 14.26 -1.50 1.58
CA PHE A 67 13.30 -0.41 1.33
C PHE A 67 13.03 -0.25 -0.17
N VAL A 68 12.05 0.60 -0.50
CA VAL A 68 11.62 0.85 -1.89
C VAL A 68 12.79 1.32 -2.77
N ALA A 69 13.64 2.22 -2.26
CA ALA A 69 14.71 2.84 -3.03
C ALA A 69 16.14 2.36 -2.65
N GLY A 70 16.27 1.21 -2.00
CA GLY A 70 17.55 0.63 -1.58
C GLY A 70 17.56 0.21 -0.12
N ASP A 71 18.72 0.33 0.54
CA ASP A 71 18.94 -0.02 1.96
C ASP A 71 18.55 1.10 2.95
N ALA A 72 18.24 2.29 2.43
CA ALA A 72 17.85 3.46 3.21
C ALA A 72 16.39 3.85 2.99
N LEU A 73 15.79 4.45 4.04
CA LEU A 73 14.43 5.00 3.97
C LEU A 73 14.32 6.10 2.91
N SER A 74 13.23 6.04 2.15
CA SER A 74 12.82 7.00 1.14
C SER A 74 11.41 7.52 1.44
N LEU A 75 10.92 8.46 0.62
CA LEU A 75 9.55 8.98 0.76
C LEU A 75 8.47 7.96 0.36
N ALA A 76 8.83 6.93 -0.41
CA ALA A 76 7.89 5.90 -0.81
C ALA A 76 7.54 4.95 0.35
N ASP A 77 8.45 4.76 1.31
CA ASP A 77 8.27 3.77 2.39
C ASP A 77 7.15 4.13 3.35
N PRO A 78 7.04 5.37 3.89
CA PRO A 78 5.88 5.73 4.72
C PRO A 78 4.55 5.62 3.97
N TYR A 79 4.53 5.94 2.66
CA TYR A 79 3.32 5.82 1.86
C TYR A 79 2.93 4.34 1.68
N LEU A 80 3.87 3.50 1.26
CA LEU A 80 3.64 2.07 1.10
C LEU A 80 3.22 1.42 2.41
N PHE A 81 3.85 1.78 3.53
CA PHE A 81 3.52 1.25 4.84
C PHE A 81 2.05 1.48 5.19
N VAL A 82 1.56 2.72 5.05
CA VAL A 82 0.15 3.03 5.32
C VAL A 82 -0.79 2.26 4.41
N VAL A 83 -0.53 2.23 3.10
CA VAL A 83 -1.40 1.55 2.12
C VAL A 83 -1.42 0.03 2.36
N SER A 84 -0.26 -0.57 2.68
CA SER A 84 -0.15 -1.99 2.99
C SER A 84 -0.85 -2.38 4.29
N GLY A 85 -1.08 -1.43 5.20
CA GLY A 85 -1.86 -1.65 6.42
C GLY A 85 -3.34 -1.94 6.18
N TRP A 86 -3.87 -1.62 4.99
CA TRP A 86 -5.29 -1.87 4.65
C TRP A 86 -5.58 -3.30 4.19
N LEU A 87 -4.55 -4.07 3.79
CA LEU A 87 -4.69 -5.37 3.14
C LEU A 87 -5.59 -6.34 3.93
N ALA A 88 -5.34 -6.50 5.23
CA ALA A 88 -6.13 -7.40 6.07
C ALA A 88 -7.62 -6.99 6.11
N GLY A 89 -7.88 -5.70 6.24
CA GLY A 89 -9.24 -5.16 6.19
C GLY A 89 -9.92 -5.37 4.84
N ASP A 90 -9.14 -5.41 3.76
CA ASP A 90 -9.60 -5.62 2.39
C ASP A 90 -9.66 -7.10 1.97
N GLY A 91 -9.43 -8.02 2.89
CA GLY A 91 -9.53 -9.46 2.65
C GLY A 91 -8.27 -10.09 2.03
N VAL A 92 -7.12 -9.42 2.17
CA VAL A 92 -5.83 -9.90 1.66
C VAL A 92 -4.89 -10.19 2.83
N ASP A 93 -4.39 -11.43 2.91
CA ASP A 93 -3.37 -11.80 3.88
C ASP A 93 -1.99 -11.32 3.43
N ARG A 94 -1.39 -10.38 4.18
CA ARG A 94 -0.07 -9.84 3.87
C ARG A 94 1.04 -10.90 4.00
N ALA A 95 0.85 -11.94 4.82
CA ALA A 95 1.85 -12.99 5.00
C ALA A 95 2.12 -13.78 3.70
N ALA A 96 1.24 -13.71 2.69
CA ALA A 96 1.47 -14.25 1.36
C ALA A 96 2.53 -13.49 0.54
N TYR A 97 3.03 -12.34 1.03
CA TYR A 97 3.97 -11.44 0.36
C TYR A 97 5.20 -11.20 1.26
N PRO A 98 6.19 -12.11 1.27
CA PRO A 98 7.29 -12.09 2.24
C PRO A 98 8.12 -10.80 2.30
N ARG A 99 8.39 -10.16 1.15
CA ARG A 99 9.17 -8.91 1.15
C ARG A 99 8.35 -7.77 1.72
N LEU A 100 7.07 -7.69 1.35
CA LEU A 100 6.14 -6.70 1.89
C LEU A 100 5.92 -6.87 3.39
N ASP A 101 5.81 -8.11 3.88
CA ASP A 101 5.62 -8.37 5.31
C ASP A 101 6.89 -8.05 6.12
N ALA A 102 8.06 -8.44 5.64
CA ALA A 102 9.34 -8.06 6.23
C ALA A 102 9.53 -6.53 6.25
N PHE A 103 9.12 -5.85 5.18
CA PHE A 103 9.08 -4.40 5.11
C PHE A 103 8.16 -3.77 6.16
N ALA A 104 6.94 -4.28 6.30
CA ALA A 104 6.02 -3.78 7.32
C ALA A 104 6.61 -3.96 8.72
N ALA A 105 7.21 -5.11 9.03
CA ALA A 105 7.87 -5.35 10.31
C ALA A 105 9.02 -4.36 10.59
N ARG A 106 9.89 -4.12 9.60
CA ARG A 106 10.96 -3.09 9.71
C ARG A 106 10.39 -1.70 9.94
N MET A 107 9.28 -1.35 9.30
CA MET A 107 8.63 -0.05 9.47
C MET A 107 8.00 0.11 10.85
N GLU A 108 7.36 -0.93 11.40
CA GLU A 108 6.81 -0.93 12.77
C GLU A 108 7.87 -0.60 13.83
N ASP A 109 9.11 -1.01 13.60
CA ASP A 109 10.18 -0.77 14.54
C ASP A 109 10.70 0.68 14.59
N ARG A 110 10.33 1.49 13.59
CA ARG A 110 10.80 2.88 13.49
C ARG A 110 10.17 3.78 14.54
N ALA A 111 10.97 4.65 15.14
CA ALA A 111 10.50 5.66 16.10
C ALA A 111 9.38 6.54 15.54
N SER A 112 9.43 6.88 14.25
CA SER A 112 8.39 7.65 13.57
C SER A 112 7.03 6.94 13.55
N VAL A 113 7.02 5.62 13.32
CA VAL A 113 5.80 4.79 13.31
C VAL A 113 5.27 4.60 14.72
N LYS A 114 6.15 4.25 15.67
CA LYS A 114 5.79 4.14 17.10
C LYS A 114 5.18 5.45 17.63
N ALA A 115 5.72 6.60 17.24
CA ALA A 115 5.20 7.91 17.64
C ALA A 115 3.80 8.21 17.09
N VAL A 116 3.48 7.86 15.83
CA VAL A 116 2.13 8.09 15.29
C VAL A 116 1.10 7.07 15.81
N ARG A 117 1.53 5.85 16.14
CA ARG A 117 0.70 4.86 16.86
C ARG A 117 0.35 5.34 18.26
N ALA A 118 1.33 5.86 19.01
CA ALA A 118 1.08 6.43 20.34
C ALA A 118 0.11 7.63 20.33
N LYS A 119 -0.01 8.32 19.19
CA LYS A 119 -0.98 9.41 18.96
C LYS A 119 -2.35 8.92 18.47
N GLY A 120 -2.55 7.62 18.27
CA GLY A 120 -3.79 7.05 17.74
C GLY A 120 -4.08 7.40 16.27
N ILE A 121 -3.07 7.81 15.50
CA ILE A 121 -3.23 8.19 14.08
C ILE A 121 -3.26 6.95 13.19
N LEU A 122 -2.44 5.95 13.52
CA LEU A 122 -2.47 4.63 12.89
C LEU A 122 -3.19 3.66 13.81
N ALA A 123 -4.24 3.03 13.28
CA ALA A 123 -4.98 1.96 13.95
C ALA A 123 -4.14 0.68 14.05
#